data_AF-A0A9W6T8T1-F1
#
_entry.id   AF-A0A9W6T8T1-F1
#
_cell.length_a   1.000
_cell.length_b   1.000
_cell.length_c   1.000
_cell.angle_alpha   90.00
_cell.angle_beta   90.00
_cell.angle_gamma   90.00
#
_symmetry.space_group_name_H-M   'P 1'
#
loop_
_entity.id
_entity.type
_entity.pdbx_description
1 polymer ?
#
loop_
_entity_poly.entity_id
_entity_poly.type
_entity_poly.pdbx_seq_one_letter_code
_entity_poly.pdbx_strand_id
1 'polypeptide(L)'
;MGARCVLLLFFGTVAYWQPALLWFWASLSALLFSPFIFNPHQFAWEDFFIDYRDFIRWLSRGNTKWHRNSWIGYVRLTRSRVTGFKRKTIGDDSEKAAGDAARAHRSNVFMSDTFPCIIYTAGCFIAYTFVNAQNGVNTELTVNSILRLIICAIGPIAVNAGCLLVCVGLSCCMGPLLGMCCKKTGAAMAGVAHGVAVICHVIFFIIMWILEGFNFARMLIGLATMVYIDRLIFKFMTLLFLTRELKNDHSNIAFWTGKW
;
A
#
# COMPACT_ATOMS: atom_id res chain seq x y z
N MET A 1 1.29 10.39 2.58
CA MET A 1 2.57 11.01 3.00
C MET A 1 2.64 11.09 4.51
N GLY A 2 1.61 11.63 5.19
CA GLY A 2 1.56 11.81 6.65
C GLY A 2 2.07 10.64 7.51
N ALA A 3 1.48 9.44 7.41
CA ALA A 3 1.91 8.30 8.22
C ALA A 3 3.41 7.94 8.07
N ARG A 4 4.00 8.15 6.89
CA ARG A 4 5.42 7.88 6.64
C ARG A 4 6.32 8.95 7.28
N CYS A 5 5.91 10.21 7.23
CA CYS A 5 6.61 11.30 7.90
C CYS A 5 6.60 11.10 9.42
N VAL A 6 5.45 10.69 9.98
CA VAL A 6 5.33 10.36 11.41
C VAL A 6 6.22 9.17 11.77
N LEU A 7 6.24 8.11 10.96
CA LEU A 7 7.11 6.95 11.19
C LEU A 7 8.60 7.34 11.22
N LEU A 8 9.06 8.14 10.26
CA LEU A 8 10.45 8.60 10.20
C LEU A 8 10.80 9.55 11.36
N LEU A 9 9.88 10.45 11.72
CA LEU A 9 10.07 11.33 12.88
C LEU A 9 10.12 10.54 14.19
N PHE A 10 9.26 9.53 14.31
CA PHE A 10 9.23 8.63 15.46
C PHE A 10 10.52 7.81 15.56
N PHE A 11 11.03 7.28 14.44
CA PHE A 11 12.37 6.68 14.40
C PHE A 11 13.44 7.66 14.88
N GLY A 12 13.50 8.87 14.34
CA GLY A 12 14.48 9.88 14.75
C GLY A 12 14.40 10.19 16.25
N THR A 13 13.19 10.33 16.78
CA THR A 13 12.91 10.57 18.20
C THR A 13 13.43 9.46 19.10
N VAL A 14 13.21 8.20 18.71
CA VAL A 14 13.63 7.02 19.48
C VAL A 14 15.14 6.77 19.35
N ALA A 15 15.70 6.94 18.15
CA ALA A 15 17.10 6.65 17.87
C ALA A 15 18.03 7.72 18.48
N TYR A 16 17.63 9.00 18.39
CA TYR A 16 18.40 10.10 18.94
C TYR A 16 17.52 11.31 19.23
N TRP A 17 17.17 11.49 20.50
CA TRP A 17 16.35 12.61 20.93
C TRP A 17 17.09 13.94 20.79
N GLN A 18 16.45 14.91 20.15
CA GLN A 18 16.89 16.31 20.14
C GLN A 18 15.70 17.25 20.32
N PRO A 19 15.85 18.36 21.07
CA PRO A 19 14.78 19.35 21.24
C PRO A 19 14.22 19.89 19.91
N ALA A 20 15.06 19.99 18.87
CA ALA A 20 14.63 20.40 17.53
C ALA A 20 13.54 19.50 16.93
N LEU A 21 13.44 18.22 17.33
CA LEU A 21 12.40 17.30 16.87
C LEU A 21 11.00 17.71 17.34
N LEU A 22 10.89 18.47 18.43
CA LEU A 22 9.61 19.00 18.92
C LEU A 22 8.94 19.89 17.87
N TRP A 23 9.71 20.65 17.10
CA TRP A 23 9.18 21.49 16.02
C TRP A 23 8.46 20.64 14.95
N PHE A 24 9.07 19.53 14.55
CA PHE A 24 8.47 18.62 13.58
C PHE A 24 7.25 17.87 14.15
N TRP A 25 7.29 17.49 15.43
CA TRP A 25 6.15 16.91 16.11
C TRP A 25 4.97 17.87 16.20
N ALA A 26 5.23 19.13 16.56
CA ALA A 26 4.21 20.18 16.59
C ALA A 26 3.61 20.39 15.20
N SER A 27 4.45 20.48 14.16
CA SER A 27 4.00 20.68 12.78
C SER A 27 3.15 19.52 12.26
N LEU A 28 3.56 18.27 12.47
CA LEU A 28 2.79 17.09 12.02
C LEU A 28 1.51 16.91 12.84
N SER A 29 1.56 17.17 14.16
CA SER A 29 0.37 17.08 15.02
C SER A 29 -0.65 18.17 14.66
N ALA A 30 -0.20 19.38 14.32
CA ALA A 30 -1.08 20.45 13.89
C ALA A 30 -1.90 20.07 12.63
N LEU A 31 -1.32 19.31 11.70
CA LEU A 31 -2.03 18.81 10.53
C LEU A 31 -3.09 17.74 10.88
N LEU A 32 -2.86 16.93 11.91
CA LEU A 32 -3.82 15.91 12.38
C LEU A 32 -4.98 16.55 13.15
N PHE A 33 -4.68 17.55 13.97
CA PHE A 33 -5.67 18.22 14.82
C PHE A 33 -6.30 19.46 14.18
N SER A 34 -5.93 19.79 12.93
CA SER A 34 -6.41 20.97 12.23
C SER A 34 -7.93 21.17 12.25
N PRO A 35 -8.77 20.17 11.93
CA PRO A 35 -10.21 20.37 11.97
C PRO A 35 -10.75 20.59 13.40
N PHE A 36 -10.09 20.06 14.43
CA PHE A 36 -10.59 20.11 15.81
C PHE A 36 -10.14 21.36 16.57
N ILE A 37 -8.87 21.77 16.42
CA ILE A 37 -8.26 22.85 17.22
C ILE A 37 -8.26 24.17 16.46
N PHE A 38 -7.88 24.16 15.18
CA PHE A 38 -7.68 25.39 14.42
C PHE A 38 -8.92 25.84 13.65
N ASN A 39 -9.89 24.94 13.46
CA ASN A 39 -11.14 25.27 12.78
C ASN A 39 -12.40 24.67 13.43
N PRO A 40 -12.59 24.85 14.76
CA PRO A 40 -13.67 24.17 15.50
C PRO A 40 -15.07 24.58 15.03
N HIS A 41 -15.23 25.79 14.47
CA HIS A 41 -16.52 26.29 14.02
C HIS A 41 -17.02 25.64 12.71
N GLN A 42 -16.10 25.10 11.89
CA GLN A 42 -16.46 24.31 10.69
C GLN A 42 -16.56 22.81 11.00
N PHE A 43 -16.25 22.41 12.24
CA PHE A 43 -16.23 21.00 12.63
C PHE A 43 -17.60 20.56 13.15
N ALA A 44 -18.26 19.70 12.39
CA ALA A 44 -19.50 19.05 12.81
C ALA A 44 -19.21 17.62 13.30
N TRP A 45 -19.48 17.36 14.58
CA TRP A 45 -19.26 16.04 15.20
C TRP A 45 -20.09 14.94 14.53
N GLU A 46 -21.35 15.23 14.21
CA GLU A 46 -22.25 14.26 13.57
C GLU A 46 -21.72 13.85 12.20
N ASP A 47 -21.37 14.81 11.35
CA ASP A 47 -20.79 14.57 10.02
C ASP A 47 -19.47 13.81 10.12
N PHE A 48 -18.61 14.14 11.08
CA PHE A 48 -17.35 13.43 11.30
C PHE A 48 -17.55 11.92 11.57
N PHE A 49 -18.51 11.56 12.45
CA PHE A 49 -18.78 10.14 12.73
C PHE A 49 -19.44 9.43 11.55
N ILE A 50 -20.30 10.13 10.81
CA ILE A 50 -20.90 9.60 9.59
C ILE A 50 -19.82 9.32 8.53
N ASP A 51 -18.92 10.28 8.31
CA ASP A 51 -17.78 10.16 7.39
C ASP A 51 -16.83 9.04 7.83
N TYR A 52 -16.55 8.92 9.13
CA TYR A 52 -15.68 7.86 9.65
C TYR A 52 -16.28 6.47 9.40
N ARG A 53 -17.57 6.30 9.66
CA ARG A 53 -18.31 5.06 9.36
C ARG A 53 -18.28 4.75 7.87
N ASP A 54 -18.52 5.75 7.02
CA ASP A 54 -18.55 5.56 5.57
C ASP A 54 -17.15 5.34 4.98
N PHE A 55 -16.10 5.88 5.61
CA PHE A 55 -14.70 5.58 5.32
C PHE A 55 -14.36 4.11 5.60
N ILE A 56 -14.76 3.56 6.75
CA ILE A 56 -14.55 2.13 7.05
C ILE A 56 -15.28 1.24 6.03
N ARG A 57 -16.52 1.60 5.67
CA ARG A 57 -17.26 0.90 4.62
C ARG A 57 -16.58 1.02 3.27
N TRP A 58 -16.03 2.18 2.94
CA TRP A 58 -15.33 2.43 1.70
C TRP A 58 -14.05 1.60 1.57
N LEU A 59 -13.30 1.41 2.67
CA LEU A 59 -12.15 0.51 2.74
C LEU A 59 -12.55 -0.96 2.56
N SER A 60 -13.72 -1.35 3.10
CA SER A 60 -14.15 -2.75 3.18
C SER A 60 -15.10 -3.17 2.06
N ARG A 61 -15.43 -2.29 1.10
CA ARG A 61 -16.28 -2.63 -0.05
C ARG A 61 -15.60 -3.68 -0.91
N GLY A 62 -16.25 -4.83 -1.05
CA GLY A 62 -15.69 -6.01 -1.71
C GLY A 62 -15.56 -5.88 -3.24
N ASN A 63 -14.93 -6.89 -3.85
CA ASN A 63 -14.48 -6.82 -5.25
C ASN A 63 -15.41 -7.52 -6.26
N THR A 64 -16.51 -8.14 -5.79
CA THR A 64 -17.42 -8.91 -6.65
C THR A 64 -18.52 -8.08 -7.32
N LYS A 65 -18.69 -6.84 -6.90
CA LYS A 65 -19.65 -5.90 -7.47
C LYS A 65 -18.96 -4.55 -7.60
N TRP A 66 -19.29 -3.84 -8.67
CA TRP A 66 -18.83 -2.47 -8.83
C TRP A 66 -19.52 -1.56 -7.80
N HIS A 67 -18.71 -0.70 -7.19
CA HIS A 67 -19.17 0.31 -6.24
C HIS A 67 -18.53 1.65 -6.58
N ARG A 68 -19.36 2.67 -6.86
CA ARG A 68 -18.89 4.04 -7.17
C ARG A 68 -17.90 4.58 -6.14
N ASN A 69 -18.27 4.48 -4.86
CA ASN A 69 -17.43 4.92 -3.75
C ASN A 69 -16.77 3.69 -3.11
N SER A 70 -15.59 3.28 -3.57
CA SER A 70 -14.83 2.17 -2.97
C SER A 70 -13.34 2.44 -3.04
N TRP A 71 -12.57 1.87 -2.10
CA TRP A 71 -11.10 1.97 -2.12
C TRP A 71 -10.52 1.44 -3.43
N ILE A 72 -11.02 0.30 -3.90
CA ILE A 72 -10.56 -0.30 -5.16
C ILE A 72 -10.86 0.60 -6.37
N GLY A 73 -12.05 1.22 -6.40
CA GLY A 73 -12.41 2.19 -7.42
C GLY A 73 -11.50 3.42 -7.39
N TYR A 74 -11.18 3.93 -6.20
CA TYR A 74 -10.22 5.01 -6.02
C TYR A 74 -8.82 4.65 -6.51
N VAL A 75 -8.28 3.49 -6.11
CA VAL A 75 -6.96 3.01 -6.55
C VAL A 75 -6.92 2.87 -8.07
N ARG A 76 -7.97 2.31 -8.67
CA ARG A 76 -8.10 2.18 -10.13
C ARG A 76 -8.14 3.54 -10.83
N LEU A 77 -8.90 4.50 -10.29
CA LEU A 77 -8.97 5.87 -10.82
C LEU A 77 -7.63 6.61 -10.69
N THR A 78 -6.93 6.47 -9.56
CA THR A 78 -5.60 7.06 -9.38
C THR A 78 -4.61 6.46 -10.38
N ARG A 79 -4.69 5.15 -10.65
CA ARG A 79 -3.83 4.47 -11.60
C ARG A 79 -4.14 4.84 -13.04
N SER A 80 -5.41 5.01 -13.39
CA SER A 80 -5.80 5.45 -14.74
C SER A 80 -5.36 6.88 -15.07
N ARG A 81 -5.11 7.75 -14.08
CA ARG A 81 -4.45 9.05 -14.31
C ARG A 81 -3.02 8.88 -14.86
N VAL A 82 -2.37 7.77 -14.52
CA VAL A 82 -1.01 7.46 -14.99
C VAL A 82 -1.08 6.69 -16.31
N THR A 83 -1.84 5.61 -16.36
CA THR A 83 -1.85 4.69 -17.52
C THR A 83 -2.81 5.10 -18.63
N GLY A 84 -3.82 5.91 -18.33
CA GLY A 84 -4.94 6.26 -19.20
C GLY A 84 -5.97 5.14 -19.36
N PHE A 85 -7.09 5.46 -19.98
CA PHE A 85 -8.15 4.48 -20.31
C PHE A 85 -8.03 3.94 -21.74
N LYS A 86 -8.47 2.69 -21.94
CA LYS A 86 -8.73 2.14 -23.27
C LYS A 86 -9.96 2.83 -23.89
N ARG A 87 -9.93 3.03 -25.22
CA ARG A 87 -10.98 3.75 -25.95
C ARG A 87 -12.28 2.96 -26.09
N LYS A 88 -12.21 1.63 -26.11
CA LYS A 88 -13.38 0.76 -26.27
C LYS A 88 -14.27 0.85 -25.02
N THR A 89 -15.50 1.30 -25.21
CA THR A 89 -16.58 1.32 -24.22
C THR A 89 -17.62 0.27 -24.58
N ILE A 90 -18.35 -0.22 -23.58
CA ILE A 90 -19.45 -1.18 -23.74
C ILE A 90 -20.78 -0.66 -23.17
N GLY A 91 -20.81 0.58 -22.67
CA GLY A 91 -22.03 1.20 -22.16
C GLY A 91 -22.42 0.74 -20.75
N ASP A 92 -21.48 0.12 -20.02
CA ASP A 92 -21.71 -0.36 -18.65
C ASP A 92 -21.77 0.80 -17.65
N ASP A 93 -22.58 0.67 -16.59
CA ASP A 93 -22.75 1.73 -15.58
C ASP A 93 -21.44 2.09 -14.87
N SER A 94 -20.50 1.13 -14.74
CA SER A 94 -19.19 1.41 -14.15
C SER A 94 -18.33 2.36 -14.99
N GLU A 95 -18.62 2.53 -16.29
CA GLU A 95 -17.93 3.45 -17.18
C GLU A 95 -18.30 4.92 -16.89
N LYS A 96 -19.52 5.18 -16.38
CA LYS A 96 -20.02 6.54 -16.12
C LYS A 96 -19.24 7.26 -15.01
N ALA A 97 -18.67 6.52 -14.07
CA ALA A 97 -17.83 7.08 -13.01
C ALA A 97 -16.37 7.30 -13.45
N ALA A 98 -15.96 6.69 -14.56
CA ALA A 98 -14.62 6.85 -15.12
C ALA A 98 -14.60 8.03 -16.08
N GLY A 99 -14.13 9.19 -15.60
CA GLY A 99 -13.84 10.33 -16.47
C GLY A 99 -12.76 10.01 -17.51
N ASP A 100 -12.56 10.90 -18.48
CA ASP A 100 -11.47 10.73 -19.44
C ASP A 100 -10.11 11.12 -18.83
N ALA A 101 -9.16 10.20 -18.90
CA ALA A 101 -7.79 10.41 -18.46
C ALA A 101 -6.83 10.15 -19.61
N ALA A 102 -6.16 11.21 -20.08
CA ALA A 102 -5.05 11.09 -21.02
C ALA A 102 -3.86 10.43 -20.31
N ARG A 103 -3.21 9.48 -20.99
CA ARG A 103 -2.02 8.82 -20.44
C ARG A 103 -0.90 9.85 -20.26
N ALA A 104 -0.39 9.97 -19.04
CA ALA A 104 0.76 10.82 -18.78
C ALA A 104 2.01 10.28 -19.49
N HIS A 105 2.85 11.18 -20.01
CA HIS A 105 4.12 10.78 -20.61
C HIS A 105 5.02 10.09 -19.56
N ARG A 106 5.69 9.00 -19.94
CA ARG A 106 6.47 8.16 -19.00
C ARG A 106 7.56 8.96 -18.27
N SER A 107 8.20 9.92 -18.94
CA SER A 107 9.21 10.79 -18.29
C SER A 107 8.60 11.65 -17.19
N ASN A 108 7.38 12.16 -17.39
CA ASN A 108 6.71 13.00 -16.38
C ASN A 108 6.34 12.17 -15.16
N VAL A 109 5.81 10.96 -15.37
CA VAL A 109 5.52 10.02 -14.28
C VAL A 109 6.80 9.65 -13.54
N PHE A 110 7.88 9.38 -14.28
CA PHE A 110 9.17 9.06 -13.68
C PHE A 110 9.70 10.21 -12.82
N MET A 111 9.74 11.43 -13.35
CA MET A 111 10.29 12.60 -12.63
C MET A 111 9.42 13.05 -11.45
N SER A 112 8.09 13.02 -11.59
CA SER A 112 7.18 13.54 -10.55
C SER A 112 6.88 12.54 -9.44
N ASP A 113 6.99 11.23 -9.71
CA ASP A 113 6.53 10.20 -8.77
C ASP A 113 7.57 9.12 -8.45
N THR A 114 8.27 8.57 -9.45
CA THR A 114 9.26 7.49 -9.25
C THR A 114 10.58 8.01 -8.71
N PHE A 115 11.12 9.09 -9.27
CA PHE A 115 12.43 9.63 -8.92
C PHE A 115 12.51 10.11 -7.45
N PRO A 116 11.53 10.87 -6.91
CA PRO A 116 11.52 11.18 -5.49
C PRO A 116 11.47 9.92 -4.61
N CYS A 117 10.73 8.90 -5.03
CA CYS A 117 10.65 7.63 -4.31
C CYS A 117 12.01 6.91 -4.28
N ILE A 118 12.79 6.97 -5.36
CA ILE A 118 14.17 6.43 -5.39
C ILE A 118 15.03 7.15 -4.34
N ILE A 119 15.00 8.48 -4.30
CA ILE A 119 15.78 9.27 -3.34
C ILE A 119 15.41 8.90 -1.90
N TYR A 120 14.12 8.85 -1.57
CA TYR A 120 13.69 8.50 -0.22
C TYR A 120 14.05 7.06 0.16
N THR A 121 13.95 6.12 -0.79
CA THR A 121 14.33 4.72 -0.56
C THR A 121 15.83 4.60 -0.31
N ALA A 122 16.66 5.29 -1.10
CA ALA A 122 18.10 5.33 -0.92
C ALA A 122 18.48 5.93 0.44
N GLY A 123 17.85 7.03 0.85
CA GLY A 123 18.07 7.63 2.16
C GLY A 123 17.72 6.68 3.32
N CYS A 124 16.57 6.01 3.26
CA CYS A 124 16.18 5.02 4.27
C CYS A 124 17.14 3.81 4.28
N PHE A 125 17.54 3.33 3.10
CA PHE A 125 18.47 2.22 2.95
C PHE A 125 19.84 2.54 3.57
N ILE A 126 20.40 3.72 3.27
CA ILE A 126 21.67 4.19 3.86
C ILE A 126 21.54 4.29 5.39
N ALA A 127 20.46 4.86 5.90
CA ALA A 127 20.23 4.96 7.34
C ALA A 127 20.12 3.57 7.99
N TYR A 128 19.42 2.62 7.37
CA TYR A 128 19.30 1.25 7.87
C TYR A 128 20.65 0.52 7.88
N THR A 129 21.43 0.59 6.80
CA THR A 129 22.74 -0.08 6.73
C THR A 129 23.75 0.56 7.67
N PHE A 130 23.70 1.88 7.84
CA PHE A 130 24.54 2.62 8.79
C PHE A 130 24.26 2.19 10.24
N VAL A 131 22.99 2.16 10.65
CA VAL A 131 22.59 1.77 12.01
C VAL A 131 22.92 0.30 12.31
N ASN A 132 22.93 -0.55 11.28
CA ASN A 132 23.30 -1.97 11.37
C ASN A 132 24.77 -2.26 11.08
N ALA A 133 25.60 -1.25 10.83
CA ALA A 133 27.03 -1.46 10.61
C ALA A 133 27.67 -1.94 11.92
N GLN A 134 28.36 -3.10 11.88
CA GLN A 134 29.08 -3.66 13.02
C GLN A 134 30.48 -3.01 13.22
N ASN A 135 30.58 -1.69 12.97
CA ASN A 135 31.85 -0.98 13.07
C ASN A 135 32.34 -1.01 14.53
N GLY A 136 33.52 -1.57 14.77
CA GLY A 136 34.12 -1.66 16.11
C GLY A 136 33.55 -2.75 17.02
N VAL A 137 32.74 -3.67 16.49
CA VAL A 137 32.23 -4.83 17.24
C VAL A 137 33.16 -6.03 17.02
N ASN A 138 33.85 -6.47 18.08
CA ASN A 138 34.73 -7.64 18.07
C ASN A 138 33.91 -8.94 18.25
N THR A 139 33.03 -9.26 17.30
CA THR A 139 32.30 -10.53 17.28
C THR A 139 32.63 -11.26 15.99
N GLU A 140 32.94 -12.56 16.08
CA GLU A 140 33.24 -13.40 14.91
C GLU A 140 32.03 -13.60 13.96
N LEU A 141 30.82 -13.33 14.45
CA LEU A 141 29.57 -13.47 13.71
C LEU A 141 29.27 -12.21 12.88
N THR A 142 29.48 -12.33 11.57
CA THR A 142 29.08 -11.33 10.59
C THR A 142 27.56 -11.41 10.36
N VAL A 143 26.88 -10.26 10.48
CA VAL A 143 25.43 -10.18 10.26
C VAL A 143 25.16 -9.53 8.91
N ASN A 144 24.50 -10.25 7.99
CA ASN A 144 24.10 -9.69 6.70
C ASN A 144 22.77 -8.92 6.84
N SER A 145 22.86 -7.64 7.20
CA SER A 145 21.71 -6.75 7.36
C SER A 145 20.95 -6.49 6.05
N ILE A 146 21.64 -6.50 4.91
CA ILE A 146 21.03 -6.31 3.59
C ILE A 146 20.15 -7.50 3.23
N LEU A 147 20.64 -8.74 3.41
CA LEU A 147 19.88 -9.95 3.14
C LEU A 147 18.60 -10.00 4.00
N ARG A 148 18.71 -9.67 5.30
CA ARG A 148 17.57 -9.52 6.20
C ARG A 148 16.51 -8.58 5.64
N LEU A 149 16.93 -7.39 5.19
CA LEU A 149 16.05 -6.38 4.64
C LEU A 149 15.35 -6.87 3.36
N ILE A 150 16.10 -7.49 2.46
CA ILE A 150 15.57 -8.04 1.20
C ILE A 150 14.51 -9.10 1.49
N ILE A 151 14.80 -10.04 2.38
CA ILE A 151 13.84 -11.09 2.78
C ILE A 151 12.57 -10.45 3.36
N CYS A 152 12.72 -9.47 4.25
CA CYS A 152 11.57 -8.86 4.92
C CYS A 152 10.73 -7.98 4.01
N ALA A 153 11.35 -7.25 3.06
CA ALA A 153 10.62 -6.40 2.12
C ALA A 153 9.96 -7.22 0.98
N ILE A 154 10.68 -8.17 0.39
CA ILE A 154 10.16 -8.94 -0.75
C ILE A 154 9.19 -10.05 -0.29
N GLY A 155 9.38 -10.60 0.91
CA GLY A 155 8.57 -11.69 1.44
C GLY A 155 7.06 -11.44 1.40
N PRO A 156 6.54 -10.32 1.94
CA PRO A 156 5.13 -9.98 1.84
C PRO A 156 4.61 -9.89 0.41
N ILE A 157 5.40 -9.30 -0.50
CA ILE A 157 5.04 -9.19 -1.91
C ILE A 157 4.92 -10.58 -2.54
N ALA A 158 5.88 -11.46 -2.28
CA ALA A 158 5.89 -12.83 -2.80
C ALA A 158 4.69 -13.66 -2.29
N VAL A 159 4.38 -13.57 -1.00
CA VAL A 159 3.20 -14.24 -0.41
C VAL A 159 1.90 -13.71 -1.02
N ASN A 160 1.78 -12.39 -1.19
CA ASN A 160 0.61 -11.79 -1.83
C ASN A 160 0.46 -12.20 -3.29
N ALA A 161 1.56 -12.23 -4.05
CA ALA A 161 1.57 -12.71 -5.42
C ALA A 161 1.14 -14.18 -5.51
N GLY A 162 1.69 -15.04 -4.64
CA GLY A 162 1.29 -16.45 -4.53
C GLY A 162 -0.19 -16.63 -4.18
N CYS A 163 -0.69 -15.86 -3.21
CA CYS A 163 -2.11 -15.87 -2.82
C CYS A 163 -3.01 -15.48 -4.00
N LEU A 164 -2.66 -14.42 -4.73
CA LEU A 164 -3.42 -13.99 -5.92
C LEU A 164 -3.35 -15.03 -7.06
N LEU A 165 -2.22 -15.71 -7.24
CA LEU A 165 -2.08 -16.80 -8.21
C LEU A 165 -2.98 -17.99 -7.87
N VAL A 166 -3.08 -18.36 -6.58
CA VAL A 166 -4.01 -19.39 -6.12
C VAL A 166 -5.45 -18.94 -6.33
N CYS A 167 -5.80 -17.69 -5.98
CA CYS A 167 -7.14 -17.15 -6.18
C CYS A 167 -7.57 -17.17 -7.65
N VAL A 168 -6.70 -16.74 -8.57
CA VAL A 168 -7.03 -16.75 -10.00
C VAL A 168 -7.14 -18.18 -10.54
N GLY A 169 -6.29 -19.11 -10.09
CA GLY A 169 -6.40 -20.53 -10.46
C GLY A 169 -7.75 -21.12 -10.05
N LEU A 170 -8.17 -20.88 -8.80
CA LEU A 170 -9.49 -21.30 -8.29
C LEU A 170 -10.64 -20.64 -9.06
N SER A 171 -10.53 -19.35 -9.33
CA SER A 171 -11.53 -18.58 -10.08
C SER A 171 -11.72 -19.12 -11.50
N CYS A 172 -10.63 -19.31 -12.24
CA CYS A 172 -10.66 -19.80 -13.62
C CYS A 172 -11.15 -21.24 -13.73
N CYS A 173 -10.69 -22.15 -12.86
CA CYS A 173 -10.99 -23.58 -12.98
C CYS A 173 -12.31 -23.97 -12.30
N MET A 174 -12.73 -23.26 -11.26
CA MET A 174 -13.85 -23.66 -10.41
C MET A 174 -14.97 -22.61 -10.35
N GLY A 175 -14.86 -21.47 -11.03
CA GLY A 175 -15.87 -20.41 -11.03
C GLY A 175 -17.29 -20.90 -11.36
N PRO A 176 -17.51 -21.63 -12.47
CA PRO A 176 -18.83 -22.17 -12.81
C PRO A 176 -19.34 -23.21 -11.80
N LEU A 177 -18.47 -24.10 -11.31
CA LEU A 177 -18.83 -25.16 -10.35
C LEU A 177 -19.17 -24.62 -8.97
N LEU A 178 -18.34 -23.69 -8.45
CA LEU A 178 -18.54 -23.05 -7.16
C LEU A 178 -19.71 -22.06 -7.17
N GLY A 179 -20.03 -21.47 -8.33
CA GLY A 179 -21.21 -20.63 -8.51
C GLY A 179 -22.53 -21.37 -8.30
N MET A 180 -22.56 -22.69 -8.48
CA MET A 180 -23.74 -23.52 -8.22
C MET A 180 -23.93 -23.84 -6.73
N CYS A 181 -22.85 -24.10 -5.99
CA CYS A 181 -22.91 -24.50 -4.58
C CYS A 181 -22.84 -23.33 -3.59
N CYS A 182 -22.07 -22.28 -3.91
CA CYS A 182 -21.75 -21.20 -2.97
C CYS A 182 -21.82 -19.83 -3.65
N LYS A 183 -22.97 -19.13 -3.50
CA LYS A 183 -23.24 -17.84 -4.18
C LYS A 183 -22.30 -16.67 -3.80
N LYS A 184 -21.44 -16.83 -2.78
CA LYS A 184 -20.53 -15.78 -2.26
C LYS A 184 -19.04 -16.15 -2.35
N THR A 185 -18.67 -17.15 -3.14
CA THR A 185 -17.27 -17.61 -3.26
C THR A 185 -16.28 -16.50 -3.62
N GLY A 186 -16.59 -15.66 -4.61
CA GLY A 186 -15.70 -14.56 -5.01
C GLY A 186 -15.49 -13.52 -3.90
N ALA A 187 -16.52 -13.24 -3.11
CA ALA A 187 -16.43 -12.28 -2.01
C ALA A 187 -15.61 -12.87 -0.85
N ALA A 188 -15.81 -14.16 -0.54
CA ALA A 188 -15.02 -14.87 0.45
C ALA A 188 -13.54 -14.95 0.04
N MET A 189 -13.26 -15.31 -1.21
CA MET A 189 -11.91 -15.39 -1.76
C MET A 189 -11.19 -14.03 -1.73
N ALA A 190 -11.89 -12.94 -2.12
CA ALA A 190 -11.35 -11.59 -1.98
C ALA A 190 -11.06 -11.24 -0.52
N GLY A 191 -11.99 -11.56 0.40
CA GLY A 191 -11.80 -11.35 1.83
C GLY A 191 -10.59 -12.09 2.40
N VAL A 192 -10.40 -13.36 2.01
CA VAL A 192 -9.23 -14.16 2.39
C VAL A 192 -7.95 -13.53 1.84
N ALA A 193 -7.91 -13.15 0.55
CA ALA A 193 -6.73 -12.55 -0.04
C ALA A 193 -6.33 -11.23 0.67
N HIS A 194 -7.31 -10.37 0.97
CA HIS A 194 -7.06 -9.14 1.73
C HIS A 194 -6.61 -9.42 3.16
N GLY A 195 -7.23 -10.39 3.85
CA GLY A 195 -6.86 -10.79 5.21
C GLY A 195 -5.45 -11.35 5.28
N VAL A 196 -5.08 -12.24 4.34
CA VAL A 196 -3.73 -12.79 4.20
C VAL A 196 -2.73 -11.65 3.98
N ALA A 197 -3.05 -10.67 3.15
CA ALA A 197 -2.17 -9.54 2.91
C ALA A 197 -1.87 -8.74 4.19
N VAL A 198 -2.89 -8.44 5.01
CA VAL A 198 -2.70 -7.71 6.27
C VAL A 198 -1.89 -8.54 7.26
N ILE A 199 -2.27 -9.80 7.48
CA ILE A 199 -1.58 -10.69 8.43
C ILE A 199 -0.12 -10.89 8.03
N CYS A 200 0.15 -11.06 6.74
CA CYS A 200 1.51 -11.24 6.22
C CYS A 200 2.39 -10.03 6.53
N HIS A 201 1.91 -8.80 6.31
CA HIS A 201 2.70 -7.60 6.64
C HIS A 201 2.96 -7.49 8.16
N VAL A 202 1.99 -7.86 9.01
CA VAL A 202 2.18 -7.90 10.47
C VAL A 202 3.22 -8.93 10.87
N ILE A 203 3.20 -10.13 10.27
CA ILE A 203 4.21 -11.17 10.52
C ILE A 203 5.61 -10.67 10.12
N PHE A 204 5.76 -10.07 8.95
CA PHE A 204 7.06 -9.57 8.50
C PHE A 204 7.58 -8.36 9.30
N PHE A 205 6.68 -7.54 9.86
CA PHE A 205 7.04 -6.55 10.87
C PHE A 205 7.62 -7.23 12.13
N ILE A 206 6.98 -8.28 12.64
CA ILE A 206 7.49 -9.03 13.81
C ILE A 206 8.81 -9.72 13.48
N ILE A 207 8.94 -10.34 12.30
CA ILE A 207 10.19 -10.96 11.83
C ILE A 207 11.31 -9.92 11.79
N MET A 208 11.08 -8.73 11.21
CA MET A 208 12.06 -7.66 11.22
C MET A 208 12.49 -7.32 12.66
N TRP A 209 11.55 -7.22 13.59
CA TRP A 209 11.86 -6.91 14.99
C TRP A 209 12.70 -8.01 15.66
N ILE A 210 12.36 -9.28 15.44
CA ILE A 210 13.12 -10.44 15.94
C ILE A 210 14.53 -10.44 15.36
N LEU A 211 14.65 -10.25 14.04
CA LEU A 211 15.94 -10.25 13.36
C LEU A 211 16.81 -9.09 13.86
N GLU A 212 16.22 -7.93 14.15
CA GLU A 212 16.89 -6.79 14.79
C GLU A 212 17.20 -6.97 16.30
N GLY A 213 17.07 -8.19 16.83
CA GLY A 213 17.39 -8.50 18.22
C GLY A 213 16.48 -7.78 19.21
N PHE A 214 15.21 -7.57 18.84
CA PHE A 214 14.23 -6.78 19.57
C PHE A 214 14.61 -5.30 19.79
N ASN A 215 15.61 -4.78 19.08
CA ASN A 215 15.93 -3.36 19.14
C ASN A 215 14.86 -2.55 18.40
N PHE A 216 14.11 -1.75 19.16
CA PHE A 216 12.98 -0.98 18.63
C PHE A 216 13.41 0.08 17.61
N ALA A 217 14.51 0.81 17.85
CA ALA A 217 15.01 1.84 16.94
C ALA A 217 15.44 1.24 15.59
N ARG A 218 16.20 0.13 15.62
CA ARG A 218 16.64 -0.57 14.41
C ARG A 218 15.48 -1.16 13.62
N MET A 219 14.51 -1.73 14.34
CA MET A 219 13.28 -2.21 13.73
C MET A 219 12.51 -1.08 13.04
N LEU A 220 12.37 0.10 13.65
CA LEU A 220 11.63 1.23 13.06
C LEU A 220 12.24 1.70 11.73
N ILE A 221 13.57 1.83 11.64
CA ILE A 221 14.23 2.18 10.36
C ILE A 221 14.14 1.03 9.35
N GLY A 222 14.21 -0.22 9.81
CA GLY A 222 13.94 -1.40 8.99
C GLY A 222 12.55 -1.37 8.37
N LEU A 223 11.52 -1.14 9.18
CA LEU A 223 10.12 -1.01 8.74
C LEU A 223 9.93 0.15 7.75
N ALA A 224 10.49 1.33 8.05
CA ALA A 224 10.43 2.47 7.14
C ALA A 224 11.08 2.12 5.79
N THR A 225 12.24 1.47 5.81
CA THR A 225 12.96 1.06 4.60
C THR A 225 12.16 0.03 3.79
N MET A 226 11.56 -0.96 4.44
CA MET A 226 10.66 -1.93 3.79
C MET A 226 9.52 -1.22 3.05
N VAL A 227 8.82 -0.29 3.72
CA VAL A 227 7.71 0.47 3.11
C VAL A 227 8.16 1.25 1.86
N TYR A 228 9.36 1.84 1.88
CA TYR A 228 9.88 2.57 0.71
C TYR A 228 10.34 1.63 -0.42
N ILE A 229 10.93 0.47 -0.10
CA ILE A 229 11.26 -0.57 -1.08
C ILE A 229 9.99 -1.08 -1.79
N ASP A 230 8.95 -1.44 -1.04
CA ASP A 230 7.69 -1.93 -1.62
C ASP A 230 7.08 -0.91 -2.56
N ARG A 231 7.03 0.36 -2.12
CA ARG A 231 6.55 1.46 -2.95
C ARG A 231 7.36 1.61 -4.22
N LEU A 232 8.69 1.51 -4.13
CA LEU A 232 9.57 1.64 -5.28
C LEU A 232 9.32 0.51 -6.28
N ILE A 233 9.19 -0.74 -5.81
CA ILE A 233 8.84 -1.91 -6.63
C ILE A 233 7.52 -1.67 -7.36
N PHE A 234 6.45 -1.31 -6.65
CA PHE A 234 5.13 -1.09 -7.28
C PHE A 234 5.11 0.10 -8.26
N LYS A 235 5.92 1.13 -8.02
CA LYS A 235 6.10 2.25 -8.97
C LYS A 235 6.79 1.79 -10.24
N PHE A 236 7.86 1.00 -10.14
CA PHE A 236 8.50 0.41 -11.31
C PHE A 236 7.56 -0.52 -12.06
N MET A 237 6.79 -1.36 -11.35
CA MET A 237 5.80 -2.22 -11.98
C MET A 237 4.75 -1.42 -12.77
N THR A 238 4.25 -0.33 -12.17
CA THR A 238 3.27 0.56 -12.81
C THR A 238 3.85 1.26 -14.05
N LEU A 239 5.10 1.71 -13.99
CA LEU A 239 5.76 2.42 -15.08
C LEU A 239 6.08 1.51 -16.28
N LEU A 240 6.61 0.31 -15.98
CA LEU A 240 7.18 -0.61 -16.97
C LEU A 240 6.13 -1.55 -17.57
N PHE A 241 5.34 -2.21 -16.72
CA PHE A 241 4.49 -3.34 -17.12
C PHE A 241 3.03 -2.99 -17.29
N LEU A 242 2.53 -1.97 -16.58
CA LEU A 242 1.10 -1.70 -16.59
C LEU A 242 0.65 -0.98 -17.87
N THR A 243 -0.41 -1.51 -18.48
CA THR A 243 -1.03 -0.96 -19.69
C THR A 243 -2.25 -0.09 -19.34
N ARG A 244 -2.95 0.43 -20.36
CA ARG A 244 -4.16 1.24 -20.18
C ARG A 244 -5.25 0.45 -19.47
N GLU A 245 -5.92 1.11 -18.53
CA GLU A 245 -7.06 0.53 -17.79
C GLU A 245 -8.29 0.40 -18.70
N LEU A 246 -9.10 -0.63 -18.48
CA LEU A 246 -10.45 -0.67 -19.04
C LEU A 246 -11.32 0.38 -18.33
N LYS A 247 -12.38 0.88 -18.98
CA LYS A 247 -13.35 1.78 -18.33
C LYS A 247 -14.37 1.02 -17.49
N ASN A 248 -14.77 -0.17 -17.93
CA ASN A 248 -15.67 -1.04 -17.17
C ASN A 248 -14.96 -1.90 -16.12
N ASP A 249 -15.69 -2.38 -15.12
CA ASP A 249 -15.17 -3.20 -14.00
C ASP A 249 -15.22 -4.73 -14.25
N HIS A 250 -15.58 -5.17 -15.46
CA HIS A 250 -15.77 -6.59 -15.75
C HIS A 250 -14.53 -7.43 -15.47
N SER A 251 -13.33 -6.97 -15.84
CA SER A 251 -12.10 -7.75 -15.60
C SER A 251 -11.80 -7.94 -14.11
N ASN A 252 -12.13 -6.96 -13.25
CA ASN A 252 -11.99 -7.11 -11.81
C ASN A 252 -13.00 -8.15 -11.29
N ILE A 253 -14.27 -8.03 -11.68
CA ILE A 253 -15.32 -8.97 -11.25
C ILE A 253 -15.02 -10.40 -11.75
N ALA A 254 -14.56 -10.55 -13.00
CA ALA A 254 -14.18 -11.82 -13.60
C ALA A 254 -13.03 -12.48 -12.84
N PHE A 255 -12.01 -11.71 -12.43
CA PHE A 255 -10.89 -12.22 -11.64
C PHE A 255 -11.36 -12.92 -10.35
N TRP A 256 -12.36 -12.38 -9.66
CA TRP A 256 -12.85 -12.95 -8.40
C TRP A 256 -13.96 -14.00 -8.56
N THR A 257 -14.73 -13.96 -9.65
CA THR A 257 -15.91 -14.82 -9.83
C THR A 257 -15.72 -15.94 -10.85
N GLY A 258 -14.69 -15.88 -11.67
CA GLY A 258 -14.41 -16.83 -12.74
C GLY A 258 -15.28 -16.65 -13.98
N LYS A 259 -16.08 -15.58 -14.02
CA LYS A 259 -16.98 -15.25 -15.13
C LYS A 259 -16.26 -14.35 -16.13
N TRP A 260 -15.34 -14.96 -16.89
CA TRP A 260 -14.57 -14.29 -17.95
C TRP A 260 -15.41 -13.94 -19.17
#